data_AF-A0A3N5P6B4-F1
#
_entry.id   AF-A0A3N5P6B4-F1
#
_cell.length_a   1.000
_cell.length_b   1.000
_cell.length_c   1.000
_cell.angle_alpha   90.00
_cell.angle_beta   90.00
_cell.angle_gamma   90.00
#
_symmetry.space_group_name_H-M   'P 1'
#
loop_
_entity.id
_entity.type
_entity.pdbx_description
1 polymer ?
#
loop_
_entity_poly.entity_id
_entity_poly.type
_entity_poly.pdbx_seq_one_letter_code
_entity_poly.pdbx_strand_id
1 'polypeptide(L)'
;MRTWLCVAALLILPLLVYWPTVTHEYGFRDDYAHLREVRERPGWLTTLTTAHGRPVYGAALEASLQTVDRVSELTTLRMISALLIGVVGVLLWWQLRRSGWTEVQAAAMGAAVTLLPGAQVVVGWAIAWPVALGLVAALAGFALVERGFATAGLKRAALVAAGGALYVVAGTTYQTSAMFVVAPLVAVLLLREGTTTRRDALWVAAHIVVLFLALVAGFLAADALIPENAVPEATRTTLEPDIWLKFLWFLRNPLPNSMGLFALRDRFATPLWFWFVVAGVVAVIVMGFLYGTKTRQQRLRWLVAALLLPFVAHSVSLAASSQAIG
;
A
#
# COMPACT_ATOMS: atom_id res chain seq x y z
N MET A 1 -21.21 12.23 19.06
CA MET A 1 -20.34 11.60 20.07
C MET A 1 -19.74 10.25 19.64
N ARG A 2 -20.42 9.37 18.88
CA ARG A 2 -19.83 8.06 18.50
C ARG A 2 -18.67 8.13 17.50
N THR A 3 -18.74 9.05 16.54
CA THR A 3 -17.73 9.23 15.48
C THR A 3 -16.31 9.53 16.00
N TRP A 4 -16.17 10.39 17.03
CA TRP A 4 -14.85 10.77 17.55
C TRP A 4 -14.22 9.62 18.35
N LEU A 5 -15.02 8.80 19.02
CA LEU A 5 -14.55 7.60 19.72
C LEU A 5 -13.96 6.59 18.72
N CYS A 6 -14.60 6.38 17.57
CA CYS A 6 -14.06 5.52 16.52
C CYS A 6 -12.74 6.07 15.96
N VAL A 7 -12.64 7.38 15.72
CA VAL A 7 -11.39 8.01 15.27
C VAL A 7 -10.30 7.82 16.31
N ALA A 8 -10.56 8.14 17.57
CA ALA A 8 -9.60 7.98 18.66
C ALA A 8 -9.16 6.52 18.82
N ALA A 9 -10.11 5.57 18.81
CA ALA A 9 -9.81 4.15 18.91
C ALA A 9 -8.91 3.67 17.76
N LEU A 10 -9.20 4.04 16.52
CA LEU A 10 -8.39 3.64 15.35
C LEU A 10 -7.00 4.30 15.33
N LEU A 11 -6.86 5.53 15.83
CA LEU A 11 -5.55 6.18 15.96
C LEU A 11 -4.70 5.57 17.08
N ILE A 12 -5.32 5.24 18.21
CA ILE A 12 -4.63 4.72 19.39
C ILE A 12 -4.31 3.23 19.25
N LEU A 13 -5.13 2.46 18.54
CA LEU A 13 -5.01 1.01 18.46
C LEU A 13 -3.61 0.52 18.00
N PRO A 14 -3.00 1.03 16.92
CA PRO A 14 -1.65 0.60 16.52
C PRO A 14 -0.59 0.99 17.54
N LEU A 15 -0.74 2.13 18.21
CA LEU A 15 0.18 2.56 19.27
C LEU A 15 0.13 1.61 20.46
N LEU A 16 -1.06 1.14 20.85
CA LEU A 16 -1.22 0.18 21.95
C LEU A 16 -0.71 -1.21 21.58
N VAL A 17 -1.10 -1.74 20.42
CA VAL A 17 -0.74 -3.11 20.01
C VAL A 17 0.75 -3.22 19.71
N TYR A 18 1.33 -2.21 19.06
CA TYR A 18 2.76 -2.20 18.73
C TYR A 18 3.60 -1.46 19.75
N TRP A 19 3.07 -1.12 20.93
CA TRP A 19 3.80 -0.39 21.97
C TRP A 19 5.19 -0.99 22.25
N PRO A 20 5.35 -2.32 22.47
CA PRO A 20 6.67 -2.89 22.72
C PRO A 20 7.63 -2.68 21.54
N THR A 21 7.15 -2.85 20.32
CA THR A 21 7.91 -2.65 19.08
C THR A 21 8.32 -1.19 18.90
N VAL A 22 7.45 -0.25 19.27
CA VAL A 22 7.70 1.18 19.11
C VAL A 22 8.74 1.66 20.11
N THR A 23 8.60 1.30 21.40
CA THR A 23 9.38 1.91 22.49
C THR A 23 10.69 1.22 22.82
N HIS A 24 10.89 -0.03 22.40
CA HIS A 24 12.12 -0.76 22.73
C HIS A 24 13.33 -0.22 21.97
N GLU A 25 14.48 -0.10 22.62
CA GLU A 25 15.69 0.42 21.96
C GLU A 25 16.34 -0.65 21.06
N TYR A 26 16.06 -0.54 19.75
CA TYR A 26 16.64 -1.41 18.73
C TYR A 26 16.55 -0.74 17.36
N GLY A 27 17.31 -1.24 16.40
CA GLY A 27 17.11 -1.02 14.96
C GLY A 27 17.25 -2.35 14.21
N PHE A 28 16.68 -2.43 13.02
CA PHE A 28 16.99 -3.47 12.06
C PHE A 28 18.32 -3.17 11.37
N ARG A 29 18.91 -4.18 10.73
CA ARG A 29 20.18 -4.06 10.00
C ARG A 29 20.21 -2.84 9.07
N ASP A 30 19.12 -2.60 8.34
CA ASP A 30 19.02 -1.51 7.38
C ASP A 30 18.89 -0.14 8.07
N ASP A 31 18.30 -0.07 9.28
CA ASP A 31 18.27 1.17 10.08
C ASP A 31 19.69 1.63 10.42
N TYR A 32 20.55 0.70 10.86
CA TYR A 32 21.95 1.00 11.17
C TYR A 32 22.77 1.36 9.92
N ALA A 33 22.53 0.66 8.81
CA ALA A 33 23.22 0.94 7.55
C ALA A 33 22.90 2.35 7.04
N HIS A 34 21.64 2.76 7.04
CA HIS A 34 21.22 4.08 6.59
C HIS A 34 21.65 5.20 7.56
N LEU A 35 21.65 4.95 8.87
CA LEU A 35 22.22 5.90 9.84
C LEU A 35 23.70 6.19 9.56
N ARG A 36 24.48 5.14 9.25
CA ARG A 36 25.88 5.29 8.86
C ARG A 36 26.01 6.06 7.55
N GLU A 37 25.24 5.67 6.52
CA GLU A 37 25.30 6.28 5.19
C GLU A 37 25.01 7.78 5.23
N VAL A 38 23.99 8.21 5.97
CA VAL A 38 23.63 9.63 6.11
C VAL A 38 24.73 10.44 6.81
N ARG A 39 25.50 9.83 7.72
CA ARG A 39 26.62 10.49 8.41
C ARG A 39 27.89 10.54 7.57
N GLU A 40 28.24 9.43 6.93
CA GLU A 40 29.48 9.30 6.17
C GLU A 40 29.37 9.89 4.76
N ARG A 41 28.15 9.91 4.19
CA ARG A 41 27.88 10.34 2.82
C ARG A 41 26.53 11.10 2.71
N PRO A 42 26.44 12.33 3.24
CA PRO A 42 25.23 13.14 3.07
C PRO A 42 24.81 13.28 1.60
N GLY A 43 23.52 13.13 1.33
CA GLY A 43 22.88 13.09 0.01
C GLY A 43 22.83 11.69 -0.62
N TRP A 44 23.67 10.75 -0.17
CA TRP A 44 23.80 9.44 -0.81
C TRP A 44 22.53 8.61 -0.74
N LEU A 45 21.83 8.65 0.39
CA LEU A 45 20.61 7.87 0.58
C LEU A 45 19.50 8.34 -0.37
N THR A 46 19.35 9.66 -0.53
CA THR A 46 18.44 10.25 -1.52
C THR A 46 18.81 9.84 -2.93
N THR A 47 20.09 9.94 -3.31
CA THR A 47 20.57 9.53 -4.64
C THR A 47 20.29 8.04 -4.92
N LEU A 48 20.68 7.15 -3.99
CA LEU A 48 20.51 5.71 -4.12
C LEU A 48 19.05 5.32 -4.25
N THR A 49 18.18 5.85 -3.39
CA THR A 49 16.75 5.51 -3.40
C THR A 49 16.02 6.13 -4.58
N THR A 50 16.46 7.30 -5.07
CA THR A 50 15.97 7.88 -6.34
C THR A 50 16.29 6.95 -7.51
N ALA A 51 17.49 6.37 -7.56
CA ALA A 51 17.88 5.34 -8.54
C ALA A 51 17.05 4.05 -8.48
N HIS A 52 16.24 3.92 -7.44
CA HIS A 52 15.29 2.83 -7.25
C HIS A 52 13.83 3.27 -7.46
N GLY A 53 13.61 4.46 -8.03
CA GLY A 53 12.30 5.06 -8.28
C GLY A 53 11.63 5.60 -7.02
N ARG A 54 12.40 5.91 -5.96
CA ARG A 54 11.86 6.31 -4.64
C ARG A 54 12.43 7.64 -4.12
N PRO A 55 12.34 8.75 -4.89
CA PRO A 55 12.91 10.03 -4.48
C PRO A 55 12.30 10.58 -3.19
N VAL A 56 10.97 10.47 -3.02
CA VAL A 56 10.30 10.99 -1.81
C VAL A 56 10.70 10.17 -0.57
N TYR A 57 10.84 8.85 -0.71
CA TYR A 57 11.35 8.00 0.37
C TYR A 57 12.75 8.45 0.79
N GLY A 58 13.66 8.60 -0.17
CA GLY A 58 15.03 9.01 0.06
C GLY A 58 15.14 10.31 0.79
N ALA A 59 14.53 11.36 0.23
CA ALA A 59 14.59 12.70 0.79
C ALA A 59 13.99 12.76 2.21
N ALA A 60 12.83 12.14 2.43
CA ALA A 60 12.20 12.11 3.74
C ALA A 60 13.05 11.33 4.75
N LEU A 61 13.57 10.18 4.35
CA LEU A 61 14.35 9.32 5.21
C LEU A 61 15.68 9.97 5.58
N GLU A 62 16.40 10.52 4.60
CA GLU A 62 17.65 11.24 4.81
C GLU A 62 17.47 12.42 5.76
N ALA A 63 16.49 13.29 5.51
CA ALA A 63 16.19 14.41 6.39
C ALA A 63 15.87 13.96 7.83
N SER A 64 15.15 12.84 7.98
CA SER A 64 14.79 12.32 9.31
C SER A 64 15.95 11.64 10.04
N LEU A 65 16.85 10.94 9.33
CA LEU A 65 17.98 10.25 9.94
C LEU A 65 19.15 11.17 10.26
N GLN A 66 19.26 12.32 9.58
CA GLN A 66 20.24 13.36 9.91
C GLN A 66 20.07 13.90 11.34
N THR A 67 18.84 13.82 11.88
CA THR A 67 18.53 14.27 13.24
C THR A 67 18.61 13.16 14.28
N VAL A 68 19.03 11.95 13.90
CA VAL A 68 19.11 10.78 14.79
C VAL A 68 20.56 10.53 15.19
N ASP A 69 20.89 10.87 16.42
CA ASP A 69 22.23 10.71 16.98
C ASP A 69 22.39 9.36 17.71
N ARG A 70 21.29 8.85 18.29
CA ARG A 70 21.28 7.63 19.10
C ARG A 70 20.24 6.63 18.63
N VAL A 71 20.52 5.34 18.84
CA VAL A 71 19.59 4.25 18.48
C VAL A 71 18.25 4.40 19.20
N SER A 72 18.25 4.89 20.44
CA SER A 72 17.05 5.21 21.21
C SER A 72 16.09 6.17 20.49
N GLU A 73 16.58 7.04 19.62
CA GLU A 73 15.78 8.05 18.91
C GLU A 73 15.05 7.48 17.68
N LEU A 74 15.40 6.27 17.22
CA LEU A 74 14.65 5.54 16.19
C LEU A 74 13.20 5.25 16.63
N THR A 75 12.95 5.22 17.93
CA THR A 75 11.61 5.16 18.53
C THR A 75 10.70 6.27 18.01
N THR A 76 11.21 7.47 17.75
CA THR A 76 10.42 8.59 17.20
C THR A 76 9.90 8.27 15.80
N LEU A 77 10.73 7.68 14.93
CA LEU A 77 10.32 7.31 13.58
C LEU A 77 9.30 6.17 13.60
N ARG A 78 9.46 5.19 14.51
CA ARG A 78 8.46 4.14 14.73
C ARG A 78 7.14 4.67 15.28
N MET A 79 7.18 5.65 16.20
CA MET A 79 5.98 6.34 16.69
C MET A 79 5.24 7.05 15.55
N ILE A 80 5.97 7.77 14.68
CA ILE A 80 5.41 8.40 13.49
C ILE A 80 4.75 7.35 12.59
N SER A 81 5.45 6.24 12.32
CA SER A 81 4.91 5.13 11.52
C SER A 81 3.62 4.57 12.13
N ALA A 82 3.59 4.28 13.43
CA ALA A 82 2.40 3.78 14.13
C ALA A 82 1.22 4.76 14.07
N LEU A 83 1.47 6.06 14.24
CA LEU A 83 0.44 7.10 14.12
C LEU A 83 -0.10 7.17 12.69
N LEU A 84 0.77 7.16 11.67
CA LEU A 84 0.37 7.17 10.26
C LEU A 84 -0.44 5.91 9.89
N ILE A 85 -0.07 4.75 10.43
CA ILE A 85 -0.88 3.53 10.30
C ILE A 85 -2.25 3.71 10.97
N GLY A 86 -2.33 4.36 12.14
CA GLY A 86 -3.61 4.77 12.73
C GLY A 86 -4.44 5.65 11.79
N VAL A 87 -3.81 6.62 11.12
CA VAL A 87 -4.45 7.48 10.11
C VAL A 87 -4.96 6.66 8.92
N VAL A 88 -4.21 5.66 8.45
CA VAL A 88 -4.66 4.70 7.42
C VAL A 88 -5.95 4.01 7.85
N GLY A 89 -6.02 3.53 9.08
CA GLY A 89 -7.23 2.91 9.65
C GLY A 89 -8.44 3.86 9.66
N VAL A 90 -8.24 5.12 10.08
CA VAL A 90 -9.28 6.16 10.07
C VAL A 90 -9.75 6.49 8.66
N LEU A 91 -8.82 6.65 7.71
CA LEU A 91 -9.15 6.96 6.33
C LEU A 91 -9.96 5.83 5.68
N LEU A 92 -9.56 4.57 5.89
CA LEU A 92 -10.32 3.42 5.43
C LEU A 92 -11.72 3.39 6.05
N TRP A 93 -11.84 3.50 7.38
CA TRP A 93 -13.14 3.54 8.04
C TRP A 93 -14.04 4.62 7.46
N TRP A 94 -13.52 5.83 7.29
CA TRP A 94 -14.28 6.95 6.75
C TRP A 94 -14.71 6.73 5.31
N GLN A 95 -13.84 6.18 4.45
CA GLN A 95 -14.17 5.86 3.06
C GLN A 95 -15.25 4.77 3.00
N LEU A 96 -15.06 3.66 3.72
CA LEU A 96 -15.97 2.54 3.74
C LEU A 96 -17.37 2.95 4.22
N ARG A 97 -17.47 3.74 5.30
CA ARG A 97 -18.77 4.27 5.74
C ARG A 97 -19.46 5.10 4.67
N ARG A 98 -18.70 5.93 3.93
CA ARG A 98 -19.27 6.75 2.84
C ARG A 98 -19.72 5.92 1.65
N SER A 99 -19.14 4.73 1.49
CA SER A 99 -19.50 3.78 0.42
C SER A 99 -20.63 2.82 0.80
N GLY A 100 -21.25 2.98 1.96
CA GLY A 100 -22.41 2.20 2.39
C GLY A 100 -22.13 1.07 3.39
N TRP A 101 -20.88 0.90 3.84
CA TRP A 101 -20.58 -0.04 4.92
C TRP A 101 -21.16 0.46 6.25
N THR A 102 -21.62 -0.47 7.10
CA THR A 102 -22.01 -0.10 8.47
C THR A 102 -20.81 0.42 9.27
N GLU A 103 -21.05 1.24 10.28
CA GLU A 103 -19.98 1.83 11.10
C GLU A 103 -19.09 0.77 11.75
N VAL A 104 -19.68 -0.34 12.22
CA VAL A 104 -18.96 -1.45 12.83
C VAL A 104 -18.08 -2.18 11.81
N GLN A 105 -18.61 -2.52 10.64
CA GLN A 105 -17.83 -3.22 9.62
C GLN A 105 -16.69 -2.34 9.09
N ALA A 106 -16.95 -1.05 8.87
CA ALA A 106 -15.93 -0.10 8.45
C ALA A 106 -14.83 0.06 9.50
N ALA A 107 -15.18 0.10 10.79
CA ALA A 107 -14.21 0.25 11.87
C ALA A 107 -13.41 -1.03 12.07
N ALA A 108 -14.07 -2.20 11.99
CA ALA A 108 -13.42 -3.49 12.02
C ALA A 108 -12.42 -3.67 10.87
N MET A 109 -12.77 -3.23 9.66
CA MET A 109 -11.85 -3.27 8.51
C MET A 109 -10.67 -2.31 8.69
N GLY A 110 -10.93 -1.08 9.16
CA GLY A 110 -9.88 -0.12 9.50
C GLY A 110 -8.90 -0.69 10.53
N ALA A 111 -9.41 -1.31 11.60
CA ALA A 111 -8.59 -1.98 12.62
C ALA A 111 -7.86 -3.22 12.06
N ALA A 112 -8.53 -4.06 11.27
CA ALA A 112 -7.93 -5.26 10.70
C ALA A 112 -6.71 -4.93 9.84
N VAL A 113 -6.81 -3.89 8.99
CA VAL A 113 -5.69 -3.43 8.15
C VAL A 113 -4.52 -2.94 8.99
N THR A 114 -4.76 -2.17 10.05
CA THR A 114 -3.68 -1.63 10.88
C THR A 114 -3.01 -2.68 11.75
N LEU A 115 -3.68 -3.82 11.96
CA LEU A 115 -3.18 -4.96 12.72
C LEU A 115 -2.62 -6.10 11.84
N LEU A 116 -2.51 -5.90 10.53
CA LEU A 116 -1.87 -6.89 9.65
C LEU A 116 -0.38 -7.05 10.02
N PRO A 117 0.20 -8.26 9.87
CA PRO A 117 1.65 -8.45 10.05
C PRO A 117 2.50 -7.50 9.20
N GLY A 118 2.04 -7.15 7.99
CA GLY A 118 2.71 -6.13 7.16
C GLY A 118 2.76 -4.74 7.81
N ALA A 119 1.71 -4.34 8.55
CA ALA A 119 1.71 -3.09 9.29
C ALA A 119 2.71 -3.15 10.47
N GLN A 120 2.85 -4.29 11.14
CA GLN A 120 3.88 -4.49 12.16
C GLN A 120 5.29 -4.29 11.58
N VAL A 121 5.57 -4.79 10.37
CA VAL A 121 6.87 -4.57 9.70
C VAL A 121 7.10 -3.08 9.45
N VAL A 122 6.10 -2.38 8.91
CA VAL A 122 6.18 -0.93 8.63
C VAL A 122 6.37 -0.11 9.91
N VAL A 123 5.76 -0.52 11.03
CA VAL A 123 5.93 0.14 12.34
C VAL A 123 7.28 -0.22 12.97
N GLY A 124 7.75 -1.45 12.81
CA GLY A 124 8.95 -1.94 13.47
C GLY A 124 10.26 -1.51 12.82
N TRP A 125 10.27 -1.27 11.52
CA TRP A 125 11.42 -0.76 10.76
C TRP A 125 11.37 0.77 10.80
N ALA A 126 12.30 1.41 11.51
CA ALA A 126 12.28 2.86 11.66
C ALA A 126 12.37 3.56 10.29
N ILE A 127 13.19 3.01 9.38
CA ILE A 127 13.32 3.51 8.01
C ILE A 127 12.04 3.39 7.16
N ALA A 128 11.06 2.57 7.57
CA ALA A 128 9.83 2.35 6.83
C ALA A 128 8.74 3.41 7.09
N TRP A 129 8.96 4.38 7.98
CA TRP A 129 7.98 5.44 8.25
C TRP A 129 7.49 6.20 6.99
N PRO A 130 8.31 6.47 5.94
CA PRO A 130 7.82 7.12 4.73
C PRO A 130 6.88 6.20 3.92
N VAL A 131 6.98 4.88 4.08
CA VAL A 131 6.04 3.93 3.47
C VAL A 131 4.65 4.13 4.07
N ALA A 132 4.53 4.30 5.40
CA ALA A 132 3.26 4.60 6.05
C ALA A 132 2.66 5.93 5.56
N LEU A 133 3.49 6.95 5.34
CA LEU A 133 3.08 8.21 4.70
C LEU A 133 2.54 7.97 3.29
N GLY A 134 3.21 7.10 2.51
CA GLY A 134 2.76 6.68 1.19
C GLY A 134 1.38 6.02 1.20
N LEU A 135 1.08 5.19 2.21
CA LEU A 135 -0.26 4.58 2.36
C LEU A 135 -1.34 5.63 2.66
N VAL A 136 -1.03 6.61 3.51
CA VAL A 136 -1.93 7.76 3.77
C VAL A 136 -2.17 8.54 2.48
N ALA A 137 -1.11 8.84 1.72
CA ALA A 137 -1.21 9.53 0.44
C ALA A 137 -2.06 8.73 -0.57
N ALA A 138 -1.89 7.41 -0.67
CA ALA A 138 -2.69 6.57 -1.55
C ALA A 138 -4.19 6.62 -1.20
N LEU A 139 -4.55 6.52 0.08
CA LEU A 139 -5.95 6.60 0.49
C LEU A 139 -6.55 8.00 0.31
N ALA A 140 -5.81 9.05 0.68
CA ALA A 140 -6.24 10.42 0.45
C ALA A 140 -6.39 10.71 -1.05
N GLY A 141 -5.47 10.21 -1.88
CA GLY A 141 -5.51 10.26 -3.33
C GLY A 141 -6.78 9.62 -3.89
N PHE A 142 -7.12 8.41 -3.43
CA PHE A 142 -8.36 7.73 -3.80
C PHE A 142 -9.60 8.57 -3.50
N ALA A 143 -9.67 9.12 -2.29
CA ALA A 143 -10.80 9.96 -1.89
C ALA A 143 -10.95 11.22 -2.75
N LEU A 144 -9.84 11.83 -3.19
CA LEU A 144 -9.86 12.99 -4.09
C LEU A 144 -10.27 12.60 -5.52
N VAL A 145 -9.73 11.50 -6.06
CA VAL A 145 -10.11 10.99 -7.39
C VAL A 145 -11.60 10.65 -7.43
N GLU A 146 -12.11 9.94 -6.43
CA GLU A 146 -13.53 9.56 -6.38
C GLU A 146 -14.44 10.79 -6.27
N ARG A 147 -14.07 11.78 -5.44
CA ARG A 147 -14.78 13.08 -5.39
C ARG A 147 -14.68 13.80 -6.73
N GLY A 148 -13.54 13.75 -7.41
CA GLY A 148 -13.34 14.31 -8.73
C GLY A 148 -14.32 13.73 -9.74
N PHE A 149 -14.50 12.41 -9.77
CA PHE A 149 -15.44 11.73 -10.66
C PHE A 149 -16.91 12.04 -10.36
N ALA A 150 -17.24 12.43 -9.13
CA ALA A 150 -18.57 12.91 -8.76
C ALA A 150 -18.81 14.41 -9.05
N THR A 151 -17.81 15.14 -9.56
CA THR A 151 -17.91 16.57 -9.87
C THR A 151 -17.73 16.86 -11.36
N ALA A 152 -17.92 18.11 -11.78
CA ALA A 152 -17.80 18.55 -13.17
C ALA A 152 -16.84 19.74 -13.33
N GLY A 153 -16.43 20.01 -14.58
CA GLY A 153 -15.62 21.17 -14.95
C GLY A 153 -14.23 21.20 -14.31
N LEU A 154 -13.73 22.41 -14.03
CA LEU A 154 -12.39 22.63 -13.48
C LEU A 154 -12.17 21.96 -12.12
N LYS A 155 -13.22 21.88 -11.29
CA LYS A 155 -13.16 21.21 -9.98
C LYS A 155 -12.83 19.73 -10.11
N ARG A 156 -13.41 19.05 -11.11
CA ARG A 156 -13.08 17.65 -11.41
C ARG A 156 -11.60 17.51 -11.77
N ALA A 157 -11.12 18.35 -12.69
CA ALA A 157 -9.72 18.32 -13.12
C ALA A 157 -8.77 18.55 -11.93
N ALA A 158 -9.04 19.56 -11.09
CA ALA A 158 -8.23 19.87 -9.92
C ALA A 158 -8.20 18.72 -8.89
N LEU A 159 -9.35 18.10 -8.60
CA LEU A 159 -9.43 16.99 -7.65
C LEU A 159 -8.74 15.72 -8.17
N VAL A 160 -8.92 15.39 -9.46
CA VAL A 160 -8.24 14.25 -10.08
C VAL A 160 -6.74 14.48 -10.15
N ALA A 161 -6.29 15.70 -10.50
CA ALA A 161 -4.87 16.05 -10.53
C ALA A 161 -4.25 15.99 -9.13
N ALA A 162 -4.91 16.56 -8.11
CA ALA A 162 -4.45 16.48 -6.73
C ALA A 162 -4.40 15.04 -6.22
N GLY A 163 -5.40 14.21 -6.55
CA GLY A 163 -5.40 12.79 -6.21
C GLY A 163 -4.29 12.01 -6.93
N GLY A 164 -4.05 12.31 -8.20
CA GLY A 164 -2.93 11.76 -8.98
C GLY A 164 -1.57 12.16 -8.41
N ALA A 165 -1.40 13.42 -7.98
CA ALA A 165 -0.18 13.87 -7.32
C ALA A 165 0.09 13.12 -6.01
N LEU A 166 -0.96 12.81 -5.23
CA LEU A 166 -0.81 11.97 -4.04
C LEU A 166 -0.44 10.52 -4.38
N TYR A 167 -0.91 9.98 -5.51
CA TYR A 167 -0.43 8.69 -6.01
C TYR A 167 1.04 8.75 -6.45
N VAL A 168 1.51 9.85 -7.03
CA VAL A 168 2.94 10.06 -7.34
C VAL A 168 3.74 10.01 -6.05
N VAL A 169 3.32 10.75 -5.01
CA VAL A 169 3.95 10.72 -3.68
C VAL A 169 3.96 9.30 -3.11
N ALA A 170 2.83 8.59 -3.15
CA ALA A 170 2.77 7.20 -2.69
C ALA A 170 3.74 6.29 -3.48
N GLY A 171 3.73 6.36 -4.81
CA GLY A 171 4.56 5.51 -5.66
C GLY A 171 6.05 5.78 -5.53
N THR A 172 6.43 7.03 -5.25
CA THR A 172 7.81 7.47 -5.02
C THR A 172 8.27 7.34 -3.57
N THR A 173 7.40 6.90 -2.65
CA THR A 173 7.84 6.33 -1.37
C THR A 173 8.17 4.85 -1.54
N TYR A 174 7.20 4.09 -2.05
CA TYR A 174 7.33 2.69 -2.37
C TYR A 174 6.24 2.37 -3.39
N GLN A 175 6.61 1.76 -4.52
CA GLN A 175 5.67 1.61 -5.62
C GLN A 175 4.40 0.83 -5.24
N THR A 176 4.52 -0.15 -4.33
CA THR A 176 3.36 -0.89 -3.82
C THR A 176 2.49 -0.10 -2.84
N SER A 177 2.99 1.00 -2.24
CA SER A 177 2.15 1.91 -1.44
C SER A 177 1.08 2.56 -2.31
N ALA A 178 1.40 2.95 -3.54
CA ALA A 178 0.39 3.44 -4.49
C ALA A 178 -0.64 2.36 -4.83
N MET A 179 -0.23 1.09 -4.93
CA MET A 179 -1.12 -0.03 -5.22
C MET A 179 -2.13 -0.29 -4.09
N PHE A 180 -1.90 0.25 -2.90
CA PHE A 180 -2.84 0.17 -1.79
C PHE A 180 -4.21 0.80 -2.10
N VAL A 181 -4.29 1.68 -3.11
CA VAL A 181 -5.54 2.19 -3.70
C VAL A 181 -6.51 1.09 -4.13
N VAL A 182 -6.01 -0.10 -4.46
CA VAL A 182 -6.86 -1.23 -4.88
C VAL A 182 -7.77 -1.69 -3.73
N ALA A 183 -7.36 -1.54 -2.47
CA ALA A 183 -8.17 -1.93 -1.31
C ALA A 183 -9.51 -1.15 -1.24
N PRO A 184 -9.52 0.19 -1.18
CA PRO A 184 -10.79 0.93 -1.21
C PRO A 184 -11.50 0.79 -2.57
N LEU A 185 -10.79 0.64 -3.69
CA LEU A 185 -11.40 0.39 -5.00
C LEU A 185 -12.28 -0.87 -5.00
N VAL A 186 -11.78 -1.99 -4.47
CA VAL A 186 -12.54 -3.23 -4.28
C VAL A 186 -13.75 -2.98 -3.38
N ALA A 187 -13.52 -2.37 -2.22
CA ALA A 187 -14.56 -2.21 -1.21
C ALA A 187 -15.71 -1.31 -1.66
N VAL A 188 -15.41 -0.27 -2.44
CA VAL A 188 -16.44 0.56 -3.09
C VAL A 188 -17.13 -0.21 -4.19
N LEU A 189 -16.38 -0.86 -5.10
CA LEU A 189 -16.95 -1.60 -6.24
C LEU A 189 -18.03 -2.60 -5.82
N LEU A 190 -17.77 -3.37 -4.76
CA LEU A 190 -18.70 -4.40 -4.27
C LEU A 190 -20.04 -3.82 -3.77
N LEU A 191 -20.07 -2.57 -3.30
CA LEU A 191 -21.27 -1.91 -2.76
C LEU A 191 -21.93 -0.90 -3.71
N ARG A 192 -21.44 -0.69 -4.93
CA ARG A 192 -22.05 0.26 -5.87
C ARG A 192 -23.46 -0.19 -6.25
N GLU A 193 -24.52 0.50 -5.84
CA GLU A 193 -25.89 0.14 -6.26
C GLU A 193 -26.35 0.94 -7.49
N GLY A 194 -27.31 0.40 -8.25
CA GLY A 194 -27.97 1.13 -9.34
C GLY A 194 -27.12 1.48 -10.58
N THR A 195 -25.87 1.03 -10.67
CA THR A 195 -25.02 1.22 -11.85
C THR A 195 -25.19 0.08 -12.86
N THR A 196 -24.63 0.22 -14.06
CA THR A 196 -24.56 -0.87 -15.05
C THR A 196 -23.13 -1.43 -15.11
N THR A 197 -22.96 -2.66 -15.60
CA THR A 197 -21.63 -3.28 -15.78
C THR A 197 -20.67 -2.38 -16.58
N ARG A 198 -21.16 -1.71 -17.62
CA ARG A 198 -20.36 -0.77 -18.42
C ARG A 198 -19.88 0.42 -17.59
N ARG A 199 -20.76 1.00 -16.76
CA ARG A 199 -20.40 2.13 -15.88
C ARG A 199 -19.39 1.72 -14.82
N ASP A 200 -19.54 0.52 -14.25
CA ASP A 200 -18.58 -0.02 -13.28
C ASP A 200 -17.22 -0.26 -13.94
N ALA A 201 -17.19 -0.85 -15.15
CA ALA A 201 -15.97 -1.06 -15.90
C ALA A 201 -15.26 0.26 -16.24
N LEU A 202 -15.98 1.26 -16.72
CA LEU A 202 -15.42 2.60 -17.00
C LEU A 202 -14.90 3.28 -15.73
N TRP A 203 -15.59 3.11 -14.60
CA TRP A 203 -15.18 3.68 -13.31
C TRP A 203 -13.91 3.01 -12.77
N VAL A 204 -13.81 1.68 -12.86
CA VAL A 204 -12.57 0.93 -12.52
C VAL A 204 -11.43 1.34 -13.44
N ALA A 205 -11.68 1.37 -14.76
CA ALA A 205 -10.68 1.77 -15.75
C ALA A 205 -10.17 3.21 -15.49
N ALA A 206 -11.05 4.14 -15.16
CA ALA A 206 -10.66 5.51 -14.85
C ALA A 206 -9.72 5.60 -13.63
N HIS A 207 -9.98 4.84 -12.56
CA HIS A 207 -9.08 4.76 -11.41
C HIS A 207 -7.72 4.16 -11.77
N ILE A 208 -7.72 3.06 -12.52
CA ILE A 208 -6.49 2.40 -12.97
C ILE A 208 -5.66 3.32 -13.88
N VAL A 209 -6.31 4.06 -14.78
CA VAL A 209 -5.62 5.03 -15.65
C VAL A 209 -4.99 6.15 -14.84
N VAL A 210 -5.69 6.73 -13.86
CA VAL A 210 -5.12 7.79 -13.00
C VAL A 210 -3.92 7.25 -12.20
N LEU A 211 -4.05 6.03 -11.66
CA LEU A 211 -2.96 5.36 -10.94
C LEU A 211 -1.75 5.10 -11.86
N PHE A 212 -1.99 4.56 -13.05
CA PHE A 212 -0.96 4.28 -14.04
C PHE A 212 -0.22 5.55 -14.46
N LEU A 213 -0.95 6.62 -14.81
CA LEU A 213 -0.35 7.91 -15.18
C LEU A 213 0.46 8.50 -14.03
N ALA A 214 0.02 8.35 -12.79
CA ALA A 214 0.79 8.80 -11.63
C ALA A 214 2.07 7.98 -11.43
N LEU A 215 2.05 6.66 -11.62
CA LEU A 215 3.26 5.85 -11.56
C LEU A 215 4.24 6.19 -12.68
N VAL A 216 3.75 6.39 -13.91
CA VAL A 216 4.58 6.84 -15.04
C VAL A 216 5.20 8.21 -14.73
N ALA A 217 4.42 9.16 -14.22
CA ALA A 217 4.93 10.47 -13.83
C ALA A 217 5.99 10.36 -12.71
N GLY A 218 5.78 9.50 -11.71
CA GLY A 218 6.76 9.23 -10.67
C GLY A 218 8.06 8.60 -11.20
N PHE A 219 7.95 7.68 -12.15
CA PHE A 219 9.10 7.09 -12.85
C PHE A 219 9.89 8.15 -13.62
N LEU A 220 9.22 8.95 -14.46
CA LEU A 220 9.86 10.00 -15.23
C LEU A 220 10.50 11.07 -14.34
N ALA A 221 9.86 11.41 -13.22
CA ALA A 221 10.44 12.32 -12.24
C ALA A 221 11.70 11.74 -11.58
N ALA A 222 11.70 10.45 -11.24
CA ALA A 222 12.89 9.81 -10.68
C ALA A 222 14.03 9.73 -11.70
N ASP A 223 13.73 9.39 -12.95
CA ASP A 223 14.68 9.31 -14.07
C ASP A 223 15.34 10.68 -14.34
N ALA A 224 14.54 11.74 -14.39
CA ALA A 224 15.04 13.11 -14.61
C ALA A 224 15.93 13.65 -13.47
N LEU A 225 15.85 13.07 -12.27
CA LEU A 225 16.60 13.53 -11.09
C LEU A 225 18.00 12.90 -10.98
N ILE A 226 18.36 11.94 -11.82
CA ILE A 226 19.62 11.19 -11.70
C ILE A 226 20.50 11.44 -12.92
N PRO A 227 21.72 11.97 -12.73
CA PRO A 227 22.70 12.05 -13.80
C PRO A 227 23.08 10.65 -14.31
N GLU A 228 23.26 10.49 -15.61
CA GLU A 228 23.79 9.27 -16.20
C GLU A 228 25.06 8.83 -15.45
N ASN A 229 25.10 7.56 -15.01
CA ASN A 229 26.19 6.92 -14.25
C ASN A 229 26.36 7.29 -12.76
N ALA A 230 25.44 8.02 -12.14
CA ALA A 230 25.55 8.34 -10.71
C ALA A 230 25.41 7.12 -9.77
N VAL A 231 24.63 6.11 -10.18
CA VAL A 231 24.39 4.87 -9.43
C VAL A 231 24.29 3.69 -10.41
N PRO A 232 24.80 2.49 -10.08
CA PRO A 232 24.56 1.30 -10.88
C PRO A 232 23.06 1.06 -11.09
N GLU A 233 22.68 0.73 -12.32
CA GLU A 233 21.28 0.46 -12.65
C GLU A 233 20.74 -0.69 -11.81
N ALA A 234 19.57 -0.48 -11.21
CA ALA A 234 18.97 -1.46 -10.33
C ALA A 234 18.16 -2.46 -11.15
N THR A 235 18.29 -3.77 -10.90
CA THR A 235 17.49 -4.81 -11.59
C THR A 235 15.97 -4.65 -11.44
N ARG A 236 15.52 -3.82 -10.49
CA ARG A 236 14.11 -3.47 -10.30
C ARG A 236 13.58 -2.37 -11.23
N THR A 237 14.45 -1.66 -11.96
CA THR A 237 14.07 -0.64 -12.95
C THR A 237 13.97 -1.22 -14.36
N THR A 238 14.50 -2.42 -14.59
CA THR A 238 14.34 -3.17 -15.84
C THR A 238 13.03 -3.96 -15.87
N LEU A 239 12.48 -4.15 -17.07
CA LEU A 239 11.24 -4.92 -17.28
C LEU A 239 11.51 -6.42 -17.36
N GLU A 240 10.61 -7.24 -16.82
CA GLU A 240 10.67 -8.69 -16.88
C GLU A 240 10.47 -9.20 -18.32
N PRO A 241 11.47 -9.87 -18.92
CA PRO A 241 11.31 -10.43 -20.27
C PRO A 241 10.43 -11.70 -20.28
N ASP A 242 10.42 -12.50 -19.21
CA ASP A 242 9.65 -13.75 -19.14
C ASP A 242 8.34 -13.59 -18.34
N ILE A 243 7.31 -13.10 -19.05
CA ILE A 243 5.99 -12.84 -18.47
C ILE A 243 5.35 -14.12 -17.91
N TRP A 244 5.60 -15.28 -18.51
CA TRP A 244 4.98 -16.54 -18.10
C TRP A 244 5.60 -17.06 -16.80
N LEU A 245 6.92 -17.04 -16.70
CA LEU A 245 7.62 -17.39 -15.47
C LEU A 245 7.20 -16.48 -14.33
N LYS A 246 7.04 -15.18 -14.59
CA LYS A 246 6.59 -14.21 -13.60
C LYS A 246 5.16 -14.44 -13.13
N PHE A 247 4.26 -14.78 -14.06
CA PHE A 247 2.89 -15.15 -13.74
C PHE A 247 2.84 -16.41 -12.87
N LEU A 248 3.62 -17.44 -13.20
CA LEU A 248 3.72 -18.65 -12.37
C LEU A 248 4.31 -18.35 -10.99
N TRP A 249 5.31 -17.47 -10.92
CA TRP A 249 5.87 -17.00 -9.66
C TRP A 249 4.81 -16.31 -8.80
N PHE A 250 3.98 -15.44 -9.39
CA PHE A 250 2.87 -14.77 -8.70
C PHE A 250 1.91 -15.76 -8.08
N LEU A 251 1.47 -16.76 -8.84
CA LEU A 251 0.56 -17.81 -8.37
C LEU A 251 1.17 -18.68 -7.27
N ARG A 252 2.50 -18.87 -7.28
CA ARG A 252 3.21 -19.71 -6.30
C ARG A 252 3.62 -18.96 -5.02
N ASN A 253 3.83 -17.65 -5.10
CA ASN A 253 4.45 -16.86 -4.03
C ASN A 253 3.54 -15.70 -3.57
N PRO A 254 3.47 -14.52 -4.25
CA PRO A 254 2.62 -13.41 -3.84
C PRO A 254 1.18 -13.80 -3.51
N LEU A 255 0.51 -14.56 -4.38
CA LEU A 255 -0.92 -14.85 -4.20
C LEU A 255 -1.18 -15.68 -2.93
N PRO A 256 -0.52 -16.85 -2.71
CA PRO A 256 -0.65 -17.58 -1.46
C PRO A 256 -0.24 -16.75 -0.23
N ASN A 257 0.82 -15.94 -0.32
CA ASN A 257 1.26 -15.11 0.80
C ASN A 257 0.23 -14.02 1.15
N SER A 258 -0.41 -13.42 0.14
CA SER A 258 -1.51 -12.46 0.32
C SER A 258 -2.80 -13.11 0.83
N MET A 259 -3.02 -14.40 0.58
CA MET A 259 -4.15 -15.15 1.17
C MET A 259 -3.83 -15.61 2.59
N GLY A 260 -2.56 -15.90 2.86
CA GLY A 260 -2.03 -16.24 4.18
C GLY A 260 -1.63 -15.01 5.00
N LEU A 261 -2.28 -13.85 4.85
CA LEU A 261 -1.85 -12.59 5.49
C LEU A 261 -1.62 -12.67 7.01
N PHE A 262 -2.29 -13.60 7.69
CA PHE A 262 -2.16 -13.84 9.14
C PHE A 262 -1.17 -14.97 9.48
N ALA A 263 -0.52 -15.53 8.46
CA ALA A 263 0.39 -16.65 8.53
C ALA A 263 1.69 -16.38 7.79
N LEU A 264 2.82 -16.30 8.51
CA LEU A 264 4.11 -16.13 7.87
C LEU A 264 4.56 -17.45 7.23
N ARG A 265 4.84 -17.38 5.93
CA ARG A 265 5.47 -18.46 5.19
C ARG A 265 6.99 -18.34 5.34
N ASP A 266 7.59 -19.29 6.04
CA ASP A 266 9.05 -19.40 6.08
C ASP A 266 9.56 -19.93 4.72
N ARG A 267 10.66 -19.35 4.26
CA ARG A 267 11.39 -19.72 3.04
C ARG A 267 12.00 -21.12 3.17
N PHE A 268 12.42 -21.51 4.37
CA PHE A 268 13.09 -22.80 4.61
C PHE A 268 12.10 -23.95 4.82
N ALA A 269 10.97 -23.69 5.48
CA ALA A 269 9.93 -24.68 5.69
C ALA A 269 8.55 -24.02 5.81
N THR A 270 7.70 -24.15 4.78
CA THR A 270 6.32 -23.66 4.87
C THR A 270 5.53 -24.54 5.83
N PRO A 271 5.09 -24.03 7.00
CA PRO A 271 4.40 -24.86 7.97
C PRO A 271 2.98 -25.19 7.50
N LEU A 272 2.44 -26.35 7.89
CA LEU A 272 1.11 -26.79 7.45
C LEU A 272 -0.01 -25.80 7.78
N TRP A 273 0.09 -25.10 8.92
CA TRP A 273 -0.90 -24.13 9.34
C TRP A 273 -1.02 -22.92 8.39
N PHE A 274 0.04 -22.57 7.66
CA PHE A 274 -0.03 -21.55 6.61
C PHE A 274 -1.10 -21.91 5.57
N TRP A 275 -1.10 -23.17 5.11
CA TRP A 275 -2.07 -23.64 4.12
C TRP A 275 -3.50 -23.71 4.66
N PHE A 276 -3.67 -23.99 5.96
CA PHE A 276 -4.99 -23.89 6.60
C PHE A 276 -5.51 -22.44 6.63
N VAL A 277 -4.65 -21.46 6.91
CA VAL A 277 -5.02 -20.04 6.85
C VAL A 277 -5.38 -19.62 5.43
N VAL A 278 -4.56 -20.00 4.44
CA VAL A 278 -4.86 -19.75 3.01
C VAL A 278 -6.21 -20.34 2.62
N ALA A 279 -6.46 -21.61 2.95
CA ALA A 279 -7.73 -22.28 2.66
C ALA A 279 -8.92 -21.61 3.37
N GLY A 280 -8.73 -21.17 4.62
CA GLY A 280 -9.74 -20.42 5.37
C GLY A 280 -10.11 -19.09 4.71
N VAL A 281 -9.11 -18.30 4.28
CA VAL A 281 -9.35 -17.03 3.58
C VAL A 281 -10.03 -17.25 2.23
N VAL A 282 -9.60 -18.27 1.47
CA VAL A 282 -10.27 -18.66 0.22
C VAL A 282 -11.72 -19.05 0.48
N ALA A 283 -11.99 -19.85 1.52
CA ALA A 283 -13.35 -20.22 1.90
C ALA A 283 -14.20 -19.00 2.26
N VAL A 284 -13.66 -18.02 2.99
CA VAL A 284 -14.35 -16.76 3.30
C VAL A 284 -14.67 -15.97 2.04
N ILE A 285 -13.74 -15.84 1.09
CA ILE A 285 -13.97 -15.15 -0.19
C ILE A 285 -15.06 -15.87 -1.00
N VAL A 286 -14.99 -17.20 -1.09
CA VAL A 286 -15.98 -18.02 -1.80
C VAL A 286 -17.35 -17.91 -1.15
N MET A 287 -17.44 -18.00 0.18
CA MET A 287 -18.71 -17.79 0.90
C MET A 287 -19.23 -16.37 0.67
N GLY A 288 -18.37 -15.35 0.71
CA GLY A 288 -18.73 -13.97 0.37
C GLY A 288 -19.32 -13.85 -1.04
N PHE A 289 -18.74 -14.54 -2.02
CA PHE A 289 -19.29 -14.61 -3.37
C PHE A 289 -20.64 -15.33 -3.42
N LEU A 290 -20.77 -16.51 -2.82
CA LEU A 290 -21.98 -17.33 -2.88
C LEU A 290 -23.17 -16.69 -2.18
N TYR A 291 -22.95 -16.11 -0.98
CA TYR A 291 -24.01 -15.52 -0.16
C TYR A 291 -24.20 -14.02 -0.40
N GLY A 292 -23.15 -13.31 -0.82
CA GLY A 292 -23.17 -11.87 -1.07
C GLY A 292 -23.66 -11.47 -2.46
N THR A 293 -23.89 -12.42 -3.38
CA THR A 293 -24.33 -12.12 -4.74
C THR A 293 -25.75 -12.63 -5.03
N LYS A 294 -26.67 -11.71 -5.29
CA LYS A 294 -28.05 -12.01 -5.70
C LYS A 294 -28.27 -11.79 -7.20
N THR A 295 -27.52 -10.87 -7.80
CA THR A 295 -27.67 -10.50 -9.21
C THR A 295 -26.44 -10.87 -10.03
N ARG A 296 -26.63 -11.04 -11.35
CA ARG A 296 -25.51 -11.27 -12.30
C ARG A 296 -24.45 -10.17 -12.20
N GLN A 297 -24.87 -8.92 -11.99
CA GLN A 297 -23.96 -7.80 -11.88
C GLN A 297 -23.11 -7.86 -10.61
N GLN A 298 -23.72 -8.20 -9.47
CA GLN A 298 -22.96 -8.41 -8.23
C GLN A 298 -21.93 -9.53 -8.40
N ARG A 299 -22.29 -10.63 -9.06
CA ARG A 299 -21.33 -11.71 -9.39
C ARG A 299 -20.15 -11.21 -10.21
N LEU A 300 -20.40 -10.42 -11.25
CA LEU A 300 -19.32 -9.87 -12.08
C LEU A 300 -18.39 -8.95 -11.28
N ARG A 301 -18.90 -8.13 -10.38
CA ARG A 301 -18.06 -7.26 -9.51
C ARG A 301 -17.18 -8.07 -8.58
N TRP A 302 -17.73 -9.12 -7.98
CA TRP A 302 -16.94 -10.04 -7.17
C TRP A 302 -15.86 -10.75 -7.98
N LEU A 303 -16.17 -11.20 -9.20
CA LEU A 303 -15.16 -11.80 -10.08
C LEU A 303 -14.07 -10.80 -10.45
N VAL A 304 -14.41 -9.54 -10.76
CA VAL A 304 -13.42 -8.48 -11.00
C VAL A 304 -12.57 -8.25 -9.75
N ALA A 305 -13.19 -8.16 -8.57
CA ALA A 305 -12.49 -7.95 -7.30
C ALA A 305 -11.56 -9.11 -6.91
N ALA A 306 -11.98 -10.36 -7.13
CA ALA A 306 -11.24 -11.55 -6.72
C ALA A 306 -10.22 -12.02 -7.76
N LEU A 307 -10.46 -11.76 -9.06
CA LEU A 307 -9.63 -12.30 -10.14
C LEU A 307 -8.82 -11.24 -10.86
N LEU A 308 -9.32 -10.01 -11.07
CA LEU A 308 -8.60 -8.99 -11.83
C LEU A 308 -7.79 -8.06 -10.92
N LEU A 309 -8.43 -7.53 -9.87
CA LEU A 309 -7.81 -6.50 -9.02
C LEU A 309 -6.58 -6.98 -8.23
N PRO A 310 -6.40 -8.26 -7.87
CA PRO A 310 -5.13 -8.74 -7.32
C PRO A 310 -3.95 -8.59 -8.30
N PHE A 311 -4.16 -8.79 -9.60
CA PHE A 311 -3.11 -8.54 -10.60
C PHE A 311 -2.77 -7.05 -10.69
N VAL A 312 -3.77 -6.18 -10.57
CA VAL A 312 -3.53 -4.72 -10.51
C VAL A 312 -2.71 -4.37 -9.28
N ALA A 313 -3.07 -4.90 -8.10
CA ALA A 313 -2.35 -4.66 -6.86
C ALA A 313 -0.88 -5.11 -6.88
N HIS A 314 -0.57 -6.13 -7.70
CA HIS A 314 0.77 -6.66 -7.89
C HIS A 314 1.42 -6.27 -9.23
N SER A 315 0.80 -5.38 -10.01
CA SER A 315 1.20 -5.08 -11.39
C SER A 315 2.63 -4.56 -11.50
N VAL A 316 3.06 -3.70 -10.58
CA VAL A 316 4.45 -3.21 -10.53
C VAL A 316 5.44 -4.35 -10.29
N SER A 317 5.11 -5.28 -9.36
CA SER A 317 5.95 -6.45 -9.08
C SER A 317 5.97 -7.46 -10.23
N LEU A 318 4.88 -7.55 -10.99
CA LEU A 318 4.77 -8.37 -12.19
C LEU A 318 5.55 -7.77 -13.37
N ALA A 319 5.64 -6.44 -13.45
CA ALA A 319 6.35 -5.75 -14.52
C ALA A 319 7.87 -5.68 -14.30
N ALA A 320 8.33 -5.54 -13.05
CA ALA A 320 9.75 -5.39 -12.74
C ALA A 320 10.52 -6.72 -12.88
N SER A 321 11.71 -6.68 -13.49
CA SER A 321 12.55 -7.85 -13.78
C SER A 321 13.19 -8.50 -12.56
N SER A 322 13.17 -7.83 -11.41
CA SER A 322 13.67 -8.43 -10.18
C SER A 322 12.90 -9.72 -9.91
N GLN A 323 13.56 -10.86 -10.09
CA GLN A 323 13.08 -12.15 -9.62
C GLN A 323 12.80 -12.02 -8.12
N ALA A 324 11.69 -12.53 -7.58
CA ALA A 324 11.44 -13.97 -7.55
C ALA A 324 12.66 -14.77 -7.06
N ILE A 325 13.43 -14.21 -6.13
CA ILE A 325 14.33 -15.02 -5.30
C ILE A 325 13.42 -15.93 -4.47
N GLY A 326 13.30 -17.18 -4.90
CA GLY A 326 12.81 -18.27 -4.05
C GLY A 326 13.70 -18.41 -2.84
#